data_AF-A0A349KMQ3-F1
#
_entry.id   AF-A0A349KMQ3-F1
#
_cell.length_a   1.000
_cell.length_b   1.000
_cell.length_c   1.000
_cell.angle_alpha   90.00
_cell.angle_beta   90.00
_cell.angle_gamma   90.00
#
_symmetry.space_group_name_H-M   'P 1'
#
loop_
_entity.id
_entity.type
_entity.pdbx_description
1 polymer ?
#
loop_
_entity_poly.entity_id
_entity_poly.type
_entity_poly.pdbx_seq_one_letter_code
_entity_poly.pdbx_strand_id
1 'polypeptide(L)'
;MVEIALDQAVVAPRISVAVIATDQCLPYLGPECGACRDSCPLDGALIFEGVRPTINSEVCVGCGLCREVCIANPKAIGISSLQK
;
A
#
# COMPACT_ATOMS: atom_id res chain seq x y z
N MET A 1 10.08 26.19 -20.68
CA MET A 1 9.87 24.76 -20.37
C MET A 1 10.76 24.47 -19.18
N VAL A 2 10.21 24.46 -17.97
CA VAL A 2 10.99 24.22 -16.75
C VAL A 2 10.73 22.76 -16.38
N GLU A 3 11.77 21.94 -16.51
CA GLU A 3 11.79 20.56 -16.06
C GLU A 3 11.87 20.57 -14.53
N ILE A 4 10.75 20.26 -13.87
CA ILE A 4 10.73 20.05 -12.42
C ILE A 4 11.26 18.64 -12.18
N ALA A 5 12.56 18.53 -11.95
CA ALA A 5 13.17 17.31 -11.41
C ALA A 5 12.56 17.05 -10.03
N LEU A 6 11.78 15.98 -9.92
CA LEU A 6 11.14 15.52 -8.69
C LEU A 6 12.16 14.82 -7.78
N ASP A 7 13.24 15.52 -7.40
CA ASP A 7 14.30 15.00 -6.51
C ASP A 7 14.17 15.56 -5.09
N GLN A 8 12.94 15.60 -4.57
CA GLN A 8 12.74 15.83 -3.14
C GLN A 8 12.10 14.59 -2.57
N ALA A 9 12.94 13.70 -2.02
CA ALA A 9 12.52 12.71 -1.05
C ALA A 9 11.96 13.46 0.18
N VAL A 10 10.68 13.86 0.09
CA VAL A 10 9.91 14.33 1.23
C VAL A 10 9.87 13.16 2.18
N VAL A 11 10.61 13.24 3.29
CA VAL A 11 10.51 12.28 4.39
C VAL A 11 9.12 12.46 5.00
N ALA A 12 8.14 11.75 4.43
CA ALA A 12 6.77 11.81 4.90
C ALA A 12 6.73 11.18 6.31
N PRO A 13 6.20 11.90 7.32
CA PRO A 13 6.09 11.34 8.66
C PRO A 13 5.19 10.10 8.63
N ARG A 14 5.54 9.09 9.42
CA ARG A 14 4.73 7.87 9.60
C ARG A 14 3.59 8.16 10.56
N ILE A 15 2.42 8.48 10.01
CA ILE A 15 1.22 8.86 10.76
C ILE A 15 0.31 7.63 10.99
N SER A 16 0.20 6.79 9.96
CA SER A 16 -0.63 5.60 9.93
C SER A 16 0.08 4.48 9.17
N VAL A 17 -0.51 3.28 9.18
CA VAL A 17 -0.02 2.11 8.45
C VAL A 17 -1.16 1.44 7.68
N ALA A 18 -0.87 0.97 6.46
CA ALA A 18 -1.81 0.13 5.73
C ALA A 18 -1.78 -1.30 6.26
N VAL A 19 -2.94 -1.95 6.30
CA VAL A 19 -3.07 -3.34 6.76
C VAL A 19 -3.86 -4.13 5.73
N ILE A 20 -3.37 -5.30 5.35
CA ILE A 20 -4.04 -6.19 4.40
C ILE A 20 -4.90 -7.17 5.18
N ALA A 21 -6.20 -7.13 4.91
CA ALA A 21 -7.17 -8.09 5.41
C ALA A 21 -7.15 -9.32 4.48
N THR A 22 -6.41 -10.36 4.89
CA THR A 22 -6.18 -11.55 4.07
C THR A 22 -7.45 -12.35 3.78
N ASP A 23 -8.49 -12.19 4.61
CA ASP A 23 -9.82 -12.75 4.44
C ASP A 23 -10.66 -12.06 3.35
N GLN A 24 -10.19 -10.90 2.86
CA GLN A 24 -10.87 -10.11 1.81
C GLN A 24 -9.98 -9.92 0.57
N CYS A 25 -8.69 -10.20 0.68
CA CYS A 25 -7.72 -9.97 -0.37
C CYS A 25 -7.74 -11.10 -1.41
N LEU A 26 -8.07 -10.76 -2.66
CA LEU A 26 -8.22 -11.72 -3.77
C LEU A 26 -7.05 -12.73 -3.90
N PRO A 27 -5.76 -12.32 -3.87
CA PRO A 27 -4.62 -13.24 -3.96
C PRO A 27 -4.48 -14.21 -2.78
N TYR A 28 -5.11 -13.92 -1.64
CA TYR A 28 -5.18 -14.84 -0.49
C TYR A 28 -6.37 -15.79 -0.58
N LEU A 29 -7.44 -15.39 -1.27
CA LEU A 29 -8.66 -16.18 -1.45
C LEU A 29 -8.61 -17.14 -2.66
N GLY A 30 -7.67 -16.94 -3.59
CA GLY A 30 -7.49 -17.81 -4.75
C GLY A 30 -7.27 -17.09 -6.08
N PRO A 31 -8.10 -16.10 -6.47
CA PRO A 31 -7.89 -15.39 -7.73
C PRO A 31 -6.66 -14.48 -7.69
N GLU A 32 -5.95 -14.41 -8.82
CA GLU A 32 -4.85 -13.46 -8.97
C GLU A 32 -5.38 -12.02 -9.01
N CYS A 33 -4.69 -11.12 -8.32
CA CYS A 33 -4.96 -9.68 -8.36
C CYS A 33 -3.65 -8.92 -8.09
N GLY A 34 -3.47 -7.81 -8.79
CA GLY A 34 -2.30 -6.95 -8.64
C GLY A 34 -2.64 -5.46 -8.65
N ALA A 35 -3.91 -5.10 -8.41
CA ALA A 35 -4.38 -3.71 -8.56
C ALA A 35 -3.59 -2.70 -7.70
N CYS A 36 -3.08 -3.13 -6.54
CA CYS A 36 -2.25 -2.29 -5.68
C CYS A 36 -0.75 -2.31 -6.00
N ARG A 37 -0.26 -3.18 -6.90
CA ARG A 37 1.16 -3.45 -7.11
C ARG A 37 1.99 -2.18 -7.35
N ASP A 38 1.53 -1.33 -8.26
CA ASP A 38 2.24 -0.11 -8.68
C ASP A 38 1.69 1.15 -7.99
N SER A 39 0.83 0.98 -6.98
CA SER A 39 0.17 2.09 -6.30
C SER A 39 0.99 2.71 -5.18
N CYS A 40 2.02 2.01 -4.70
CA CYS A 40 2.82 2.47 -3.59
C CYS A 40 3.99 3.31 -4.11
N PRO A 41 4.08 4.60 -3.76
CA PRO A 41 5.17 5.47 -4.20
C PRO A 41 6.46 5.28 -3.37
N LEU A 42 6.41 4.43 -2.33
CA LEU A 42 7.54 4.17 -1.44
C LEU A 42 8.05 2.76 -1.68
N ASP A 43 9.28 2.67 -2.20
CA ASP A 43 9.96 1.40 -2.42
C ASP A 43 10.03 0.61 -1.10
N GLY A 44 9.61 -0.65 -1.16
CA GLY A 44 9.66 -1.56 -0.01
C GLY A 44 8.53 -1.40 1.01
N ALA A 45 7.60 -0.44 0.86
CA ALA A 45 6.43 -0.34 1.74
C ALA A 45 5.33 -1.37 1.41
N LEU A 46 5.15 -1.70 0.13
CA LEU A 46 4.26 -2.76 -0.34
C LEU A 46 5.12 -3.83 -1.05
N ILE A 47 5.15 -5.03 -0.46
CA ILE A 47 5.99 -6.14 -0.89
C ILE A 47 5.09 -7.25 -1.43
N PHE A 48 5.55 -7.99 -2.43
CA PHE A 48 4.82 -9.14 -2.95
C PHE A 48 5.61 -10.43 -2.75
N GLU A 49 5.01 -11.39 -2.05
CA GLU A 49 5.47 -12.78 -1.98
C GLU A 49 4.69 -13.57 -3.04
N GLY A 50 5.27 -13.65 -4.24
CA GLY A 50 4.55 -14.13 -5.42
C GLY A 50 3.42 -13.17 -5.81
N VAL A 51 2.18 -13.62 -5.69
CA VAL A 51 0.98 -12.79 -5.95
C VAL A 51 0.42 -12.14 -4.69
N ARG A 52 0.91 -12.51 -3.50
CA ARG A 52 0.35 -12.06 -2.23
C ARG A 52 1.01 -10.76 -1.76
N PRO A 53 0.24 -9.66 -1.60
CA PRO A 53 0.78 -8.42 -1.07
C PRO A 53 0.94 -8.46 0.45
N THR A 54 2.01 -7.87 0.96
CA THR A 54 2.31 -7.64 2.39
C THR A 54 2.75 -6.18 2.57
N ILE A 55 2.34 -5.54 3.67
CA ILE A 55 2.79 -4.18 4.00
C ILE A 55 3.98 -4.25 4.95
N ASN A 56 5.10 -3.62 4.58
CA ASN A 56 6.18 -3.35 5.51
C ASN A 56 5.81 -2.14 6.36
N SER A 57 5.48 -2.39 7.63
CA SER A 57 5.08 -1.34 8.55
C SER A 57 6.18 -0.31 8.75
N GLU A 58 7.47 -0.68 8.70
CA GLU A 58 8.61 0.20 8.96
C GLU A 58 8.78 1.31 7.91
N VAL A 59 8.36 1.04 6.67
CA VAL A 59 8.46 1.97 5.53
C VAL A 59 7.12 2.63 5.24
N CYS A 60 6.00 1.93 5.47
CA CYS A 60 4.68 2.45 5.19
C CYS A 60 4.37 3.70 6.04
N VAL A 61 3.97 4.77 5.35
CA VAL A 61 3.51 6.03 5.96
C VAL A 61 1.99 6.14 6.04
N GLY A 62 1.27 5.14 5.52
CA GLY A 62 -0.18 5.08 5.56
C GLY A 62 -0.90 6.07 4.63
N CYS A 63 -0.32 6.38 3.47
CA CYS A 63 -0.88 7.33 2.49
C CYS A 63 -2.22 6.92 1.85
N GLY A 64 -2.63 5.65 1.96
CA GLY A 64 -3.93 5.17 1.48
C GLY A 64 -4.04 4.83 -0.01
N LEU A 65 -3.03 5.12 -0.84
CA LEU A 65 -3.11 4.90 -2.29
C LEU A 65 -3.43 3.44 -2.67
N CYS A 66 -2.81 2.48 -2.00
CA CYS A 66 -3.08 1.05 -2.21
C CYS A 66 -4.53 0.65 -1.87
N ARG A 67 -5.12 1.29 -0.84
CA ARG A 67 -6.53 1.10 -0.47
C ARG A 67 -7.47 1.66 -1.53
N GLU A 68 -7.17 2.83 -2.08
CA GLU A 68 -8.02 3.46 -3.08
C GLU A 68 -8.14 2.60 -4.34
N VAL A 69 -7.01 2.05 -4.83
CA VAL A 69 -7.01 1.19 -6.03
C VAL A 69 -7.49 -0.25 -5.78
N CYS A 70 -7.69 -0.65 -4.52
CA CYS A 70 -8.13 -2.01 -4.21
C CYS A 70 -9.54 -2.27 -4.78
N ILE A 71 -9.69 -3.25 -5.67
CA ILE A 71 -10.98 -3.54 -6.33
C ILE A 71 -11.93 -4.40 -5.50
N ALA A 72 -11.46 -4.95 -4.37
CA ALA A 72 -12.29 -5.78 -3.50
C ALA A 72 -13.41 -4.95 -2.84
N ASN A 73 -14.56 -5.59 -2.61
CA ASN A 73 -15.68 -5.01 -1.88
C ASN A 73 -16.18 -6.03 -0.83
N PRO A 74 -15.91 -5.81 0.48
CA PRO A 74 -15.24 -4.65 1.06
C PRO A 74 -13.75 -4.55 0.66
N LYS A 75 -13.18 -3.35 0.79
CA LYS A 75 -11.76 -3.09 0.47
C LYS A 75 -10.88 -3.97 1.37
N ALA A 76 -10.02 -4.76 0.75
CA ALA A 76 -9.10 -5.66 1.46
C ALA A 76 -7.92 -4.96 2.14
N ILE A 77 -7.81 -3.63 1.99
CA ILE A 77 -6.73 -2.83 2.56
C ILE A 77 -7.36 -1.78 3.49
N GLY A 78 -7.03 -1.85 4.77
CA GLY A 78 -7.39 -0.88 5.79
C GLY A 78 -6.26 0.11 6.06
N ILE A 79 -6.58 1.23 6.70
CA ILE A 79 -5.61 2.19 7.23
C ILE A 79 -5.81 2.27 8.75
N SER A 80 -4.74 2.02 9.49
CA SER A 80 -4.75 2.03 10.96
C SER A 80 -3.84 3.14 11.48
N SER A 81 -4.34 3.95 12.41
CA SER A 81 -3.54 4.99 13.07
C SER A 81 -2.46 4.36 13.95
N LEU A 82 -1.28 4.98 13.99
CA LEU A 82 -0.17 4.57 14.87
C LEU A 82 -0.29 5.21 16.28
N GLN A 83 -1.21 6.15 16.47
CA GLN A 83 -1.48 6.79 17.75
C GLN A 83 -2.43 5.90 18.57
N LYS A 84 -1.93 5.30 19.65
CA LYS A 84 -2.71 4.52 20.62
C LYS A 84 -2.73 5.22 21.96
#